data_AF-Q03HV1-F1
#
_entry.id   AF-Q03HV1-F1
#
_cell.length_a   1.000
_cell.length_b   1.000
_cell.length_c   1.000
_cell.angle_alpha   90.00
_cell.angle_beta   90.00
_cell.angle_gamma   90.00
#
_symmetry.space_group_name_H-M   'P 1'
#
loop_
_entity.id
_entity.type
_entity.pdbx_description
1 polymer ?
#
loop_
_entity_poly.entity_id
_entity_poly.type
_entity_poly.pdbx_seq_one_letter_code
_entity_poly.pdbx_strand_id
1 'polypeptide(L)'
;MENNERTIKLGLEHLLEDGHEKIVYGALKKLHINTRSVEFDDFLQEARLAYAKAYVRFPQDLQENDRQFHGYAYQAVYWRVLDIIRYRQKEKDVQAVELEDDEKQEARWGHKPSWVERIMSDQLFQEVYKLCTPAEKRFLKACYVEQLSGAEIARKEKVSRQSIYKWRKAVGKKALYVIGKGEDMDYTKALKK
;
A
#
# COMPACT_ATOMS: atom_id res chain seq x y z
N MET A 1 8.28 -28.23 45.01
CA MET A 1 8.43 -27.27 43.91
C MET A 1 7.30 -27.56 42.95
N GLU A 2 6.18 -26.85 43.12
CA GLU A 2 5.02 -26.99 42.22
C GLU A 2 5.48 -26.58 40.82
N ASN A 3 5.62 -27.56 39.94
CA ASN A 3 5.79 -27.31 38.52
C ASN A 3 4.43 -26.83 38.01
N ASN A 4 4.13 -25.56 38.26
CA ASN A 4 2.93 -24.93 37.77
C ASN A 4 3.04 -24.94 36.25
N GLU A 5 2.38 -25.90 35.59
CA GLU A 5 2.47 -26.08 34.14
C GLU A 5 2.06 -24.76 33.48
N ARG A 6 3.04 -24.04 32.91
CA ARG A 6 2.76 -22.79 32.21
C ARG A 6 1.93 -23.13 30.99
N THR A 7 0.73 -22.56 30.92
CA THR A 7 -0.18 -22.75 29.80
C THR A 7 -0.32 -21.46 29.00
N ILE A 8 -0.79 -21.59 27.75
CA ILE A 8 -1.11 -20.43 26.91
C ILE A 8 -2.17 -19.53 27.58
N LYS A 9 -3.13 -20.13 28.30
CA LYS A 9 -4.14 -19.38 29.07
C LYS A 9 -3.50 -18.47 30.11
N LEU A 10 -2.60 -19.02 30.93
CA LEU A 10 -1.85 -18.23 31.93
C LEU A 10 -1.00 -17.14 31.28
N GLY A 11 -0.38 -17.41 30.13
CA GLY A 11 0.37 -16.41 29.39
C GLY A 11 -0.48 -15.27 28.82
N LEU A 12 -1.75 -15.54 28.48
CA LEU A 12 -2.70 -14.51 28.07
C LEU A 12 -3.24 -13.73 29.27
N GLU A 13 -3.49 -14.39 30.40
CA GLU A 13 -3.89 -13.72 31.66
C GLU A 13 -2.77 -12.78 32.12
N HIS A 14 -1.52 -13.25 32.14
CA HIS A 14 -0.33 -12.44 32.42
C HIS A 14 -0.18 -11.26 31.46
N LEU A 15 -0.54 -11.41 30.19
CA LEU A 15 -0.49 -10.30 29.23
C LEU A 15 -1.49 -9.18 29.57
N LEU A 16 -2.64 -9.54 30.15
CA LEU A 16 -3.71 -8.61 30.53
C LEU A 16 -3.46 -7.93 31.88
N GLU A 17 -2.48 -8.41 32.65
CA GLU A 17 -2.00 -7.71 33.84
C GLU A 17 -1.36 -6.37 33.46
N ASP A 18 -1.46 -5.39 34.36
CA ASP A 18 -1.18 -4.00 34.04
C ASP A 18 0.26 -3.79 33.56
N GLY A 19 0.40 -3.24 32.36
CA GLY A 19 1.68 -2.85 31.77
C GLY A 19 2.34 -3.88 30.85
N HIS A 20 2.00 -5.16 30.90
CA HIS A 20 2.64 -6.17 30.04
C HIS A 20 2.19 -6.06 28.57
N GLU A 21 0.97 -5.60 28.32
CA GLU A 21 0.48 -5.38 26.95
C GLU A 21 1.31 -4.33 26.18
N LYS A 22 2.00 -3.43 26.90
CA LYS A 22 2.90 -2.43 26.28
C LYS A 22 4.04 -3.07 25.51
N ILE A 23 4.44 -4.30 25.86
CA ILE A 23 5.48 -5.07 25.14
C ILE A 23 5.00 -5.39 23.73
N VAL A 24 3.75 -5.83 23.60
CA VAL A 24 3.11 -6.13 22.31
C VAL A 24 3.00 -4.87 21.47
N TYR A 25 2.42 -3.79 22.01
CA TYR A 25 2.29 -2.53 21.26
C TYR A 25 3.65 -1.90 20.91
N GLY A 26 4.65 -2.05 21.77
CA GLY A 26 6.02 -1.61 21.50
C GLY A 26 6.61 -2.29 20.27
N ALA A 27 6.45 -3.61 20.16
CA ALA A 27 6.93 -4.37 19.01
C ALA A 27 6.18 -4.01 17.72
N LEU A 28 4.84 -3.91 17.76
CA LEU A 28 4.02 -3.48 16.62
C LEU A 28 4.40 -2.07 16.14
N LYS A 29 4.60 -1.13 17.07
CA LYS A 29 5.04 0.23 16.77
C LYS A 29 6.41 0.25 16.09
N LYS A 30 7.34 -0.60 16.53
CA LYS A 30 8.68 -0.71 15.93
C LYS A 30 8.63 -1.21 14.48
N LEU A 31 7.63 -2.02 14.15
CA LEU A 31 7.35 -2.52 12.79
C LEU A 31 6.45 -1.58 11.98
N HIS A 32 6.20 -0.36 12.47
CA HIS A 32 5.36 0.64 11.81
C HIS A 32 3.91 0.21 11.56
N ILE A 33 3.40 -0.74 12.35
CA ILE A 33 2.01 -1.18 12.29
C ILE A 33 1.14 -0.14 13.01
N ASN A 34 0.25 0.49 12.25
CA ASN A 34 -0.62 1.56 12.73
C ASN A 34 -1.98 1.00 13.18
N THR A 35 -2.52 1.51 14.29
CA THR A 35 -3.86 1.17 14.81
C THR A 35 -5.00 1.47 13.85
N ARG A 36 -4.78 2.32 12.85
CA ARG A 36 -5.75 2.64 11.80
C ARG A 36 -5.69 1.70 10.59
N SER A 37 -4.73 0.76 10.56
CA SER A 37 -4.65 -0.23 9.50
C SER A 37 -5.78 -1.24 9.63
N VAL A 38 -6.37 -1.65 8.51
CA VAL A 38 -7.38 -2.73 8.47
C VAL A 38 -6.78 -4.04 9.00
N GLU A 39 -5.48 -4.25 8.81
CA GLU A 39 -4.78 -5.47 9.25
C GLU A 39 -4.31 -5.39 10.71
N PHE A 40 -4.57 -4.28 11.41
CA PHE A 40 -4.04 -4.05 12.75
C PHE A 40 -4.49 -5.14 13.74
N ASP A 41 -5.78 -5.47 13.74
CA ASP A 41 -6.35 -6.42 14.67
C ASP A 41 -5.75 -7.83 14.46
N ASP A 42 -5.51 -8.24 13.22
CA ASP A 42 -4.84 -9.52 12.92
C ASP A 42 -3.43 -9.57 13.50
N PHE A 43 -2.63 -8.52 13.26
CA PHE A 43 -1.28 -8.44 13.81
C PHE A 43 -1.28 -8.38 15.33
N LEU A 44 -2.25 -7.70 15.94
CA LEU A 44 -2.41 -7.63 17.38
C LEU A 44 -2.68 -9.01 17.96
N GLN A 45 -3.60 -9.78 17.37
CA GLN A 45 -3.95 -11.11 17.85
C GLN A 45 -2.77 -12.09 17.72
N GLU A 46 -2.06 -12.07 16.59
CA GLU A 46 -0.85 -12.87 16.40
C GLU A 46 0.26 -12.50 17.39
N ALA A 47 0.43 -11.21 17.68
CA ALA A 47 1.38 -10.72 18.66
C ALA A 47 1.04 -11.17 20.09
N ARG A 48 -0.24 -11.09 20.50
CA ARG A 48 -0.69 -11.61 21.80
C ARG A 48 -0.45 -13.12 21.94
N LEU A 49 -0.70 -13.88 20.88
CA LEU A 49 -0.44 -15.32 20.87
C LEU A 49 1.06 -15.63 20.95
N ALA A 50 1.90 -14.84 20.27
CA ALA A 50 3.36 -14.97 20.35
C ALA A 50 3.87 -14.71 21.76
N TYR A 51 3.34 -13.69 22.43
CA TYR A 51 3.66 -13.39 23.82
C TYR A 51 3.28 -14.56 24.74
N ALA A 52 2.06 -15.09 24.64
CA ALA A 52 1.63 -16.21 25.48
C ALA A 52 2.47 -17.49 25.23
N LYS A 53 2.89 -17.74 23.98
CA LYS A 53 3.84 -18.82 23.67
C LYS A 53 5.22 -18.57 24.29
N ALA A 54 5.68 -17.32 24.30
CA ALA A 54 6.93 -16.94 24.96
C ALA A 54 6.87 -17.18 26.47
N TYR A 55 5.75 -16.83 27.11
CA TYR A 55 5.49 -17.11 28.53
C TYR A 55 5.66 -18.60 28.87
N VAL A 56 5.08 -19.48 28.06
CA VAL A 56 5.18 -20.94 28.25
C VAL A 56 6.61 -21.44 28.04
N ARG A 57 7.32 -20.92 27.02
CA ARG A 57 8.64 -21.42 26.61
C ARG A 57 9.81 -20.81 27.38
N PHE A 58 9.58 -19.74 28.13
CA PHE A 58 10.64 -19.07 28.86
C PHE A 58 11.24 -20.04 29.90
N PRO A 59 12.56 -20.34 29.86
CA PRO A 59 13.13 -21.44 30.63
C PRO A 59 13.38 -21.12 32.11
N GLN A 60 13.33 -19.84 32.49
CA GLN A 60 13.64 -19.36 33.83
C GLN A 60 12.36 -19.06 34.63
N ASP A 61 12.51 -18.89 35.94
CA ASP A 61 11.43 -18.37 36.79
C ASP A 61 11.12 -16.91 36.42
N LEU A 62 9.85 -16.59 36.17
CA LEU A 62 9.42 -15.23 35.82
C LEU A 62 9.53 -14.27 37.01
N GLN A 63 9.30 -14.73 38.24
CA GLN A 63 9.34 -13.88 39.44
C GLN A 63 10.75 -13.34 39.67
N GLU A 64 11.76 -14.16 39.40
CA GLU A 64 13.17 -13.78 39.56
C GLU A 64 13.75 -13.09 38.32
N ASN A 65 13.16 -13.30 37.14
CA ASN A 65 13.73 -12.89 35.85
C ASN A 65 12.76 -12.07 34.97
N ASP A 66 11.90 -11.26 35.59
CA ASP A 66 10.88 -10.45 34.91
C ASP A 66 11.45 -9.58 33.77
N ARG A 67 12.59 -8.92 34.00
CA ARG A 67 13.24 -8.09 32.96
C ARG A 67 13.77 -8.92 31.79
N GLN A 68 14.37 -10.08 32.05
CA GLN A 68 14.83 -10.96 30.97
C GLN A 68 13.64 -11.50 30.18
N PHE A 69 12.55 -11.83 30.87
CA PHE A 69 11.31 -12.25 30.23
C PHE A 69 10.74 -11.14 29.33
N HIS A 70 10.70 -9.89 29.77
CA HIS A 70 10.26 -8.76 28.94
C HIS A 70 11.03 -8.64 27.63
N GLY A 71 12.36 -8.74 27.68
CA GLY A 71 13.20 -8.74 26.47
C GLY A 71 12.94 -9.96 25.58
N TYR A 72 12.81 -11.13 26.19
CA TYR A 72 12.50 -12.38 25.48
C TYR A 72 11.15 -12.34 24.77
N ALA A 73 10.10 -11.93 25.48
CA ALA A 73 8.75 -11.81 24.96
C ALA A 73 8.67 -10.74 23.86
N TYR A 74 9.32 -9.58 24.05
CA TYR A 74 9.42 -8.56 23.01
C TYR A 74 10.01 -9.12 21.71
N GLN A 75 11.12 -9.85 21.80
CA GLN A 75 11.79 -10.41 20.63
C GLN A 75 10.93 -11.47 19.94
N ALA A 76 10.27 -12.33 20.72
CA ALA A 76 9.36 -13.35 20.19
C ALA A 76 8.18 -12.73 19.42
N VAL A 77 7.58 -11.67 19.97
CA VAL A 77 6.51 -10.91 19.31
C VAL A 77 7.03 -10.25 18.04
N TYR A 78 8.15 -9.52 18.12
CA TYR A 78 8.74 -8.83 16.97
C TYR A 78 9.03 -9.76 15.81
N TRP A 79 9.67 -10.91 16.06
CA TRP A 79 9.97 -11.89 15.01
C TRP A 79 8.71 -12.52 14.43
N ARG A 80 7.73 -12.89 15.27
CA ARG A 80 6.49 -13.46 14.75
C ARG A 80 5.81 -12.51 13.76
N VAL A 81 5.69 -11.24 14.13
CA VAL A 81 5.04 -10.23 13.29
C VAL A 81 5.87 -9.95 12.03
N LEU A 82 7.20 -9.85 12.16
CA LEU A 82 8.10 -9.67 11.03
C LEU A 82 8.02 -10.83 10.02
N ASP A 83 7.90 -12.07 10.50
CA ASP A 83 7.75 -13.24 9.65
C ASP A 83 6.43 -13.23 8.89
N ILE A 84 5.33 -12.79 9.52
CA ILE A 84 4.05 -12.60 8.84
C ILE A 84 4.17 -11.55 7.73
N ILE A 85 4.83 -10.41 8.01
CA ILE A 85 5.06 -9.36 7.00
C ILE A 85 5.87 -9.91 5.83
N ARG A 86 6.96 -10.64 6.10
CA ARG A 86 7.81 -11.24 5.06
C ARG A 86 7.06 -12.27 4.23
N TYR A 87 6.26 -13.10 4.88
CA TYR A 87 5.43 -14.09 4.20
C TYR A 87 4.42 -13.42 3.26
N ARG A 88 3.69 -12.40 3.75
CA ARG A 88 2.75 -11.62 2.94
C ARG A 88 3.44 -10.88 1.79
N GLN A 89 4.65 -10.37 2.01
CA GLN A 89 5.43 -9.74 0.94
C GLN A 89 5.80 -10.76 -0.12
N LYS A 90 6.27 -11.94 0.28
CA LYS A 90 6.59 -13.03 -0.65
C LYS A 90 5.36 -13.49 -1.43
N GLU A 91 4.20 -13.62 -0.79
CA GLU A 91 2.95 -13.95 -1.48
C GLU A 91 2.57 -12.87 -2.51
N LYS A 92 2.73 -11.58 -2.17
CA LYS A 92 2.50 -10.48 -3.11
C LYS A 92 3.48 -10.50 -4.27
N ASP A 93 4.76 -10.80 -4.01
CA ASP A 93 5.78 -10.89 -5.05
C ASP A 93 5.52 -12.08 -5.97
N VAL A 94 5.12 -13.23 -5.42
CA VAL A 94 4.72 -14.42 -6.21
C VAL A 94 3.46 -14.14 -7.01
N GLN A 95 2.42 -13.55 -6.40
CA GLN A 95 1.21 -13.17 -7.13
C GLN A 95 1.51 -12.14 -8.22
N ALA A 96 2.42 -11.19 -7.99
CA ALA A 96 2.82 -10.24 -9.03
C ALA A 96 3.51 -10.96 -10.20
N VAL A 97 4.39 -11.92 -9.93
CA VAL A 97 5.04 -12.74 -10.97
C VAL A 97 4.04 -13.66 -11.68
N GLU A 98 3.11 -14.28 -10.96
CA GLU A 98 2.04 -15.10 -11.54
C GLU A 98 1.07 -14.27 -12.39
N LEU A 99 0.72 -13.05 -11.96
CA LEU A 99 -0.06 -12.12 -12.76
C LEU A 99 0.72 -11.64 -13.99
N GLU A 100 2.03 -11.39 -13.88
CA GLU A 100 2.87 -11.07 -15.04
C GLU A 100 2.98 -12.25 -16.01
N ASP A 101 3.03 -13.49 -15.51
CA ASP A 101 3.13 -14.68 -16.34
C ASP A 101 1.77 -15.10 -16.92
N ASP A 102 0.66 -14.93 -16.20
CA ASP A 102 -0.70 -15.05 -16.74
C ASP A 102 -1.01 -13.94 -17.75
N GLU A 103 -0.57 -12.70 -17.53
CA GLU A 103 -0.66 -11.64 -18.55
C GLU A 103 0.16 -11.99 -19.80
N LYS A 104 1.34 -12.62 -19.66
CA LYS A 104 2.14 -13.11 -20.79
C LYS A 104 1.52 -14.34 -21.47
N GLN A 105 0.84 -15.22 -20.74
CA GLN A 105 0.17 -16.41 -21.28
C GLN A 105 -1.16 -16.05 -21.95
N GLU A 106 -1.95 -15.16 -21.38
CA GLU A 106 -3.17 -14.60 -22.00
C GLU A 106 -2.83 -13.78 -23.25
N ALA A 107 -1.71 -13.04 -23.26
CA ALA A 107 -1.21 -12.34 -24.45
C ALA A 107 -0.76 -13.28 -25.58
N ARG A 108 -0.49 -14.56 -25.30
CA ARG A 108 -0.14 -15.58 -26.31
C ARG A 108 -1.35 -16.18 -27.03
N TRP A 109 -2.55 -16.12 -26.45
CA TRP A 109 -3.74 -16.82 -26.98
C TRP A 109 -4.95 -15.93 -27.25
N GLY A 110 -4.92 -14.66 -26.86
CA GLY A 110 -5.93 -13.68 -27.24
C GLY A 110 -5.26 -12.40 -27.69
N HIS A 111 -5.63 -11.89 -28.86
CA HIS A 111 -5.33 -10.52 -29.25
C HIS A 111 -6.11 -9.57 -28.31
N LYS A 112 -5.68 -9.44 -27.05
CA LYS A 112 -6.18 -8.43 -26.13
C LYS A 112 -5.62 -7.10 -26.63
N PRO A 113 -6.47 -6.08 -26.84
CA PRO A 113 -5.94 -4.79 -27.20
C PRO A 113 -4.99 -4.34 -26.09
N SER A 114 -3.78 -3.90 -26.47
CA SER A 114 -2.76 -3.36 -25.58
C SER A 114 -3.38 -2.41 -24.56
N TRP A 115 -2.82 -2.28 -23.35
CA TRP A 115 -3.26 -1.26 -22.39
C TRP A 115 -3.36 0.14 -23.04
N VAL A 116 -2.50 0.41 -24.03
CA VAL A 116 -2.55 1.59 -24.91
C VAL A 116 -3.85 1.64 -25.73
N GLU A 117 -4.28 0.54 -26.34
CA GLU A 117 -5.51 0.43 -27.13
C GLU A 117 -6.77 0.52 -26.26
N ARG A 118 -6.74 -0.06 -25.05
CA ARG A 118 -7.82 0.05 -24.06
C ARG A 118 -7.97 1.48 -23.53
N ILE A 119 -6.87 2.20 -23.33
CA ILE A 119 -6.88 3.64 -23.00
C ILE A 119 -7.32 4.48 -24.21
N MET A 120 -6.94 4.11 -25.42
CA MET A 120 -7.46 4.77 -26.63
C MET A 120 -8.96 4.50 -26.82
N SER A 121 -9.53 3.47 -26.18
CA SER A 121 -10.98 3.24 -26.13
C SER A 121 -11.70 3.97 -24.98
N ASP A 122 -10.97 4.65 -24.08
CA ASP A 122 -11.57 5.48 -23.03
C ASP A 122 -12.18 6.74 -23.65
N GLN A 123 -13.51 6.84 -23.54
CA GLN A 123 -14.30 7.91 -24.13
C GLN A 123 -13.94 9.30 -23.56
N LEU A 124 -13.66 9.41 -22.26
CA LEU A 124 -13.25 10.67 -21.64
C LEU A 124 -11.87 11.07 -22.13
N PHE A 125 -10.94 10.12 -22.19
CA PHE A 125 -9.60 10.39 -22.72
C PHE A 125 -9.67 10.92 -24.16
N GLN A 126 -10.46 10.28 -25.03
CA GLN A 126 -10.61 10.69 -26.43
C GLN A 126 -11.19 12.09 -26.58
N GLU A 127 -12.25 12.42 -25.85
CA GLU A 127 -12.87 13.74 -25.91
C GLU A 127 -11.93 14.85 -25.40
N VAL A 128 -11.20 14.60 -24.32
CA VAL A 128 -10.18 15.54 -23.83
C VAL A 128 -9.02 15.65 -24.81
N TYR A 129 -8.55 14.53 -25.35
CA TYR A 129 -7.44 14.47 -26.31
C TYR A 129 -7.75 15.26 -27.58
N LYS A 130 -8.99 15.23 -28.09
CA LYS A 130 -9.44 16.03 -29.24
C LYS A 130 -9.32 17.53 -29.00
N LEU A 131 -9.58 17.99 -27.78
CA LEU A 131 -9.50 19.41 -27.40
C LEU A 131 -8.06 19.89 -27.13
N CYS A 132 -7.12 18.96 -26.93
CA CYS A 132 -5.74 19.29 -26.57
C CYS A 132 -4.90 19.77 -27.76
N THR A 133 -4.01 20.73 -27.49
CA THR A 133 -2.94 21.13 -28.44
C THR A 133 -1.90 20.02 -28.58
N PRO A 134 -1.03 20.02 -29.61
CA PRO A 134 -0.01 18.98 -29.77
C PRO A 134 0.90 18.79 -28.54
N ALA A 135 1.22 19.88 -27.84
CA ALA A 135 2.04 19.83 -26.63
C ALA A 135 1.28 19.25 -25.43
N GLU A 136 0.01 19.61 -25.28
CA GLU A 136 -0.88 19.05 -24.26
C GLU A 136 -1.19 17.58 -24.49
N LYS A 137 -1.31 17.15 -25.76
CA LYS A 137 -1.47 15.75 -26.14
C LYS A 137 -0.27 14.90 -25.73
N ARG A 138 0.95 15.42 -25.94
CA ARG A 138 2.18 14.76 -25.47
C ARG A 138 2.23 14.66 -23.96
N PHE A 139 1.89 15.75 -23.26
CA PHE A 139 1.75 15.73 -21.80
C PHE A 139 0.71 14.72 -21.31
N LEU A 140 -0.49 14.73 -21.87
CA LEU A 140 -1.59 13.86 -21.48
C LEU A 140 -1.23 12.39 -21.72
N LYS A 141 -0.62 12.06 -22.87
CA LYS A 141 -0.09 10.72 -23.15
C LYS A 141 1.01 10.31 -22.17
N ALA A 142 2.00 11.17 -21.94
CA ALA A 142 3.13 10.85 -21.06
C ALA A 142 2.70 10.71 -19.58
N CYS A 143 1.72 11.49 -19.14
CA CYS A 143 1.19 11.43 -17.79
C CYS A 143 0.26 10.23 -17.57
N TYR A 144 -0.59 9.91 -18.55
CA TYR A 144 -1.67 8.93 -18.39
C TYR A 144 -1.29 7.53 -18.90
N VAL A 145 -0.57 7.44 -20.02
CA VAL A 145 -0.13 6.17 -20.63
C VAL A 145 1.23 5.73 -20.11
N GLU A 146 2.14 6.66 -19.87
CA GLU A 146 3.52 6.32 -19.46
C GLU A 146 3.76 6.54 -17.96
N GLN A 147 2.75 7.04 -17.24
CA GLN A 147 2.75 7.27 -15.79
C GLN A 147 3.94 8.11 -15.28
N LEU A 148 4.50 8.97 -16.14
CA LEU A 148 5.67 9.78 -15.81
C LEU A 148 5.30 10.95 -14.89
N SER A 149 6.17 11.25 -13.93
CA SER A 149 6.06 12.45 -13.11
C SER A 149 6.32 13.71 -13.94
N GLY A 150 5.82 14.87 -13.50
CA GLY A 150 6.04 16.13 -14.21
C GLY A 150 7.53 16.49 -14.42
N ALA A 151 8.41 16.02 -13.54
CA ALA A 151 9.86 16.18 -13.69
C ALA A 151 10.45 15.24 -14.75
N GLU A 152 9.92 14.03 -14.89
CA GLU A 152 10.31 13.08 -15.93
C GLU A 152 9.78 13.50 -17.30
N ILE A 153 8.54 13.98 -17.38
CA ILE A 153 7.99 14.53 -18.62
C ILE A 153 8.80 15.75 -19.08
N ALA A 154 9.18 16.65 -18.16
CA ALA A 154 10.03 17.80 -18.48
C ALA A 154 11.38 17.37 -19.09
N ARG A 155 12.02 16.35 -18.51
CA ARG A 155 13.28 15.78 -19.03
C ARG A 155 13.09 15.13 -20.40
N LYS A 156 12.02 14.33 -20.56
CA LYS A 156 11.70 13.60 -21.79
C LYS A 156 11.38 14.54 -22.96
N GLU A 157 10.54 15.52 -22.71
CA GLU A 157 10.11 16.51 -23.72
C GLU A 157 11.11 17.65 -23.90
N LYS A 158 12.20 17.67 -23.12
CA LYS A 158 13.23 18.72 -23.11
C LYS A 158 12.66 20.13 -22.91
N VAL A 159 11.68 20.26 -22.01
CA VAL A 159 11.04 21.53 -21.67
C VAL A 159 11.18 21.87 -20.20
N SER A 160 10.98 23.13 -19.85
CA SER A 160 11.00 23.56 -18.45
C SER A 160 9.83 22.94 -17.68
N ARG A 161 10.01 22.75 -16.37
CA ARG A 161 8.93 22.32 -15.47
C ARG A 161 7.73 23.28 -15.51
N GLN A 162 7.97 24.57 -15.73
CA GLN A 162 6.92 25.58 -15.86
C GLN A 162 6.01 25.32 -17.07
N SER A 163 6.56 24.87 -18.20
CA SER A 163 5.79 24.45 -19.38
C SER A 163 4.91 23.24 -19.07
N ILE A 164 5.42 22.25 -18.33
CA ILE A 164 4.64 21.09 -17.89
C ILE A 164 3.48 21.52 -16.97
N TYR A 165 3.72 22.41 -16.01
CA TYR A 165 2.65 22.94 -15.15
C TYR A 165 1.57 23.68 -15.94
N LYS A 166 1.95 24.45 -16.96
CA LYS A 166 1.02 25.13 -17.86
C LYS A 166 0.17 24.12 -18.63
N TRP A 167 0.79 23.09 -19.21
CA TRP A 167 0.08 22.02 -19.93
C TRP A 167 -0.86 21.25 -19.01
N ARG A 168 -0.41 20.87 -17.80
CA ARG A 168 -1.25 20.22 -16.80
C ARG A 168 -2.50 21.02 -16.45
N LYS A 169 -2.35 22.33 -16.23
CA LYS A 169 -3.48 23.22 -15.92
C LYS A 169 -4.44 23.36 -17.11
N ALA A 170 -3.92 23.45 -18.33
CA ALA A 170 -4.73 23.55 -19.54
C ALA A 170 -5.51 22.24 -19.83
N VAL A 171 -4.86 21.09 -19.70
CA VAL A 171 -5.49 19.77 -19.85
C VAL A 171 -6.54 19.54 -18.77
N GLY A 172 -6.25 19.88 -17.51
CA GLY A 172 -7.23 19.76 -16.42
C GLY A 172 -8.50 20.58 -16.64
N LYS A 173 -8.38 21.80 -17.18
CA LYS A 173 -9.55 22.61 -17.57
C LYS A 173 -10.39 21.95 -18.67
N LYS A 174 -9.73 21.34 -19.66
CA LYS A 174 -10.40 20.63 -20.76
C LYS A 174 -11.10 19.37 -20.28
N ALA A 175 -10.48 18.64 -19.36
CA ALA A 175 -11.10 17.49 -18.70
C ALA A 175 -12.35 17.89 -17.90
N LEU A 176 -12.26 18.94 -17.08
CA LEU A 176 -13.42 19.47 -16.36
C LEU A 176 -14.54 19.92 -17.30
N TYR A 177 -14.21 20.52 -18.43
CA TYR A 177 -15.21 20.91 -19.44
C TYR A 177 -15.90 19.71 -20.09
N VAL A 178 -15.17 18.63 -20.39
CA VAL A 178 -15.76 17.40 -20.96
C VAL A 178 -16.66 16.70 -19.94
N ILE A 179 -16.24 16.64 -18.68
CA ILE A 179 -17.03 16.05 -17.58
C ILE A 179 -18.30 16.87 -17.35
N GLY A 180 -18.17 18.19 -17.23
CA GLY A 180 -19.30 19.11 -17.04
C GLY A 180 -20.17 19.31 -18.28
N LYS A 181 -19.86 18.67 -19.41
CA LYS A 181 -20.74 18.59 -20.58
C LYS A 181 -21.74 17.42 -20.48
N GLY A 182 -21.49 16.45 -19.60
CA GLY A 182 -22.36 15.30 -19.35
C GLY A 182 -23.38 15.52 -18.22
N GLU A 183 -23.22 16.59 -17.45
CA GLU A 183 -24.17 17.10 -16.45
C GLU A 183 -24.61 18.49 -16.92
N ASP A 184 -25.89 18.85 -16.83
CA ASP A 184 -26.40 20.18 -17.23
C ASP A 184 -25.82 21.31 -16.35
N MET A 185 -24.55 21.67 -16.55
CA MET A 185 -23.86 22.71 -15.80
C MET A 185 -22.92 23.51 -16.72
N ASP A 186 -23.26 24.78 -16.95
CA ASP A 186 -22.61 25.64 -17.94
C ASP A 186 -21.21 26.12 -17.51
N TYR A 187 -20.18 25.38 -17.92
CA TYR A 187 -18.76 25.74 -17.76
C TYR A 187 -18.16 26.48 -18.98
N THR A 188 -18.95 27.12 -19.86
CA THR A 188 -18.42 27.84 -21.04
C THR A 188 -17.39 28.94 -20.73
N LYS A 189 -17.27 29.37 -19.46
CA LYS A 189 -16.21 30.28 -18.99
C LYS A 189 -14.82 29.62 -18.86
N ALA A 190 -14.70 28.30 -18.82
CA ALA A 190 -13.44 27.60 -18.56
C ALA A 190 -12.45 27.59 -19.75
N LEU A 191 -12.96 27.75 -20.98
CA LEU A 191 -12.18 27.71 -22.22
C LEU A 191 -11.69 29.09 -22.71
N LYS A 192 -12.17 30.21 -22.13
CA LYS A 192 -11.70 31.56 -22.49
C LYS A 192 -10.50 31.99 -21.63
N LYS A 193 -9.29 31.57 -22.02
CA LYS A 193 -8.04 32.35 -21.98
C LYS A 193 -6.87 31.55 -22.53
#